data_AF-A0AAN9MFA2-F1
#
_entry.id   AF-A0AAN9MFA2-F1
#
_cell.length_a   1.000
_cell.length_b   1.000
_cell.length_c   1.000
_cell.angle_alpha   90.00
_cell.angle_beta   90.00
_cell.angle_gamma   90.00
#
_symmetry.space_group_name_H-M   'P 1'
#
loop_
_entity.id
_entity.type
_entity.pdbx_description
1 polymer ?
#
loop_
_entity_poly.entity_id
_entity_poly.type
_entity_poly.pdbx_seq_one_letter_code
_entity_poly.pdbx_strand_id
1 'polypeptide(L)'
;MAEPSPPTGTKPLITESDMEAAQHLIQLSEDSSSDNIAGNKRNRSCDGEEVHQRLSLKTATKDILEIFGDDEVSQPKKQKRYRSLVSIYMATTQSLFQR
;
A
#
# COMPACT_ATOMS: atom_id res chain seq x y z
N MET A 1 22.69 9.48 39.18
CA MET A 1 22.17 10.84 38.91
C MET A 1 21.14 10.70 37.81
N ALA A 2 19.85 10.94 38.09
CA ALA A 2 18.78 10.87 37.10
C ALA A 2 18.19 12.29 36.93
N GLU A 3 18.05 12.74 35.68
CA GLU A 3 17.41 14.02 35.37
C GLU A 3 15.88 13.97 35.53
N PRO A 4 15.23 15.05 36.01
CA PRO A 4 13.78 15.14 36.09
C PRO A 4 13.15 15.56 34.74
N SER A 5 12.03 14.92 34.38
CA SER A 5 11.21 15.19 33.20
C SER A 5 10.49 16.55 33.24
N PRO A 6 10.21 17.20 32.09
CA PRO A 6 9.51 18.49 32.05
C PRO A 6 7.99 18.36 32.29
N PRO A 7 7.34 19.37 32.89
CA PRO A 7 5.94 19.34 33.26
C PRO A 7 4.99 19.60 32.07
N THR A 8 4.00 18.74 31.88
CA THR A 8 2.90 18.90 30.91
C THR A 8 1.82 19.81 31.48
N GLY A 9 1.71 21.06 31.01
CA GLY A 9 0.67 21.95 31.52
C GLY A 9 0.55 23.35 30.91
N THR A 10 1.04 23.60 29.69
CA THR A 10 0.86 24.91 29.04
C THR A 10 -0.22 24.84 27.98
N LYS A 11 -1.23 25.74 28.07
CA LYS A 11 -2.18 25.97 26.99
C LYS A 11 -1.38 26.34 25.72
N PRO A 12 -1.72 25.80 24.53
CA PRO A 12 -1.03 26.17 23.32
C PRO A 12 -1.17 27.68 23.10
N LEU A 13 -0.05 28.38 23.09
CA LEU A 13 0.03 29.79 22.76
C LEU A 13 -0.12 29.87 21.24
N ILE A 14 -1.27 30.31 20.76
CA ILE A 14 -1.51 30.54 19.33
C ILE A 14 -0.60 31.70 18.91
N THR A 15 0.31 31.40 17.99
CA THR A 15 1.25 32.37 17.40
C THR A 15 0.64 33.03 16.17
N GLU A 16 1.22 34.14 15.69
CA GLU A 16 0.74 34.78 14.46
C GLU A 16 0.84 33.86 13.24
N SER A 17 1.84 32.96 13.22
CA SER A 17 1.98 31.94 12.17
C SER A 17 0.82 30.94 12.18
N ASP A 18 0.31 30.57 13.36
CA ASP A 18 -0.85 29.68 13.47
C ASP A 18 -2.13 30.35 12.93
N MET A 19 -2.25 31.67 13.11
CA MET A 19 -3.37 32.44 12.57
C MET A 19 -3.31 32.56 11.04
N GLU A 20 -2.12 32.75 10.47
CA GLU A 20 -1.91 32.76 9.02
C GLU A 20 -2.23 31.39 8.40
N ALA A 21 -1.74 30.31 9.03
CA ALA A 21 -2.05 28.94 8.61
C ALA A 21 -3.55 28.64 8.63
N ALA A 22 -4.27 29.12 9.65
CA ALA A 22 -5.72 28.96 9.74
C ALA A 22 -6.48 29.67 8.59
N GLN A 23 -6.01 30.86 8.16
CA GLN A 23 -6.63 31.58 7.04
C GLN A 23 -6.46 30.83 5.71
N HIS A 24 -5.30 30.23 5.48
CA HIS A 24 -5.07 29.41 4.30
C HIS A 24 -5.99 28.18 4.24
N LEU A 25 -6.25 27.53 5.37
CA LEU A 25 -7.19 26.40 5.42
C LEU A 25 -8.62 26.82 5.07
N ILE A 26 -9.06 27.99 5.52
CA ILE A 26 -10.37 28.55 5.15
C ILE A 26 -10.45 28.78 3.63
N GLN A 27 -9.44 29.42 3.05
CA GLN A 27 -9.35 29.68 1.60
C GLN A 27 -9.43 28.41 0.76
N LEU A 28 -8.75 27.34 1.18
CA LEU A 28 -8.82 26.05 0.49
C LEU A 28 -10.20 25.39 0.56
N SER A 29 -11.00 25.71 1.58
CA SER A 29 -12.35 25.15 1.74
C SER A 29 -13.40 25.85 0.88
N GLU A 30 -13.22 27.14 0.57
CA GLU A 30 -14.16 27.95 -0.21
C GLU A 30 -13.99 27.79 -1.74
N ASP A 31 -12.79 27.42 -2.21
CA ASP A 31 -12.52 27.13 -3.63
C ASP A 31 -12.92 25.70 -4.06
N SER A 32 -13.42 24.86 -3.14
CA SER A 32 -13.95 23.53 -3.49
C SER A 32 -15.39 23.66 -3.99
N SER A 33 -15.53 24.04 -5.26
CA SER A 33 -16.78 23.95 -6.04
C SER A 33 -17.46 22.59 -5.80
N SER A 34 -18.66 22.61 -5.22
CA SER A 34 -19.45 21.42 -4.95
C SER A 34 -19.98 20.82 -6.26
N ASP A 35 -19.19 19.96 -6.88
CA ASP A 35 -19.68 19.11 -7.95
C ASP A 35 -20.71 18.15 -7.35
N ASN A 36 -21.97 18.50 -7.59
CA ASN A 36 -23.14 17.68 -7.31
C ASN A 36 -23.04 16.39 -8.13
N ILE A 37 -22.46 15.33 -7.56
CA ILE A 37 -22.52 14.00 -8.16
C ILE A 37 -23.93 13.45 -7.93
N ALA A 38 -24.85 13.92 -8.78
CA ALA A 38 -26.14 13.32 -9.00
C ALA A 38 -25.96 11.84 -9.36
N GLY A 39 -26.69 10.98 -8.66
CA GLY A 39 -26.53 9.54 -8.70
C GLY A 39 -26.48 8.96 -10.11
N ASN A 40 -25.49 8.09 -10.36
CA ASN A 40 -25.52 7.21 -11.52
C ASN A 40 -25.02 5.80 -11.17
N LYS A 41 -25.96 4.86 -11.30
CA LYS A 41 -25.83 3.43 -11.56
C LYS A 41 -24.56 2.70 -11.09
N ARG A 42 -24.79 1.84 -10.09
CA ARG A 42 -24.30 0.45 -9.97
C ARG A 42 -23.38 -0.02 -11.12
N ASN A 43 -22.09 0.21 -10.96
CA ASN A 43 -21.03 -0.61 -11.54
C ASN A 43 -20.04 -0.88 -10.43
N ARG A 44 -19.90 -2.14 -10.02
CA ARG A 44 -18.74 -2.58 -9.21
C ARG A 44 -17.52 -2.61 -10.13
N SER A 45 -17.02 -1.45 -10.52
CA SER A 45 -15.60 -1.30 -10.81
C SER A 45 -14.96 -0.91 -9.50
N CYS A 46 -13.91 -1.63 -9.12
CA CYS A 46 -13.06 -1.28 -8.00
C CYS A 46 -12.40 0.06 -8.33
N ASP A 47 -13.07 1.16 -8.02
CA ASP A 47 -12.44 2.47 -7.93
C ASP A 47 -11.76 2.52 -6.57
N GLY A 48 -10.69 1.72 -6.47
CA GLY A 48 -9.65 2.06 -5.51
C GLY A 48 -9.00 3.28 -6.12
N GLU A 49 -9.20 4.43 -5.48
CA GLU A 49 -8.43 5.66 -5.61
C GLU A 49 -7.21 5.39 -6.49
N GLU A 50 -7.20 5.87 -7.73
CA GLU A 50 -5.98 5.84 -8.55
C GLU A 50 -5.00 6.81 -7.88
N VAL A 51 -4.45 6.42 -6.73
CA VAL A 51 -3.28 7.01 -6.14
C VAL A 51 -2.29 6.89 -7.27
N HIS A 52 -1.90 8.03 -7.85
CA HIS A 52 -0.89 8.15 -8.88
C HIS A 52 0.43 7.53 -8.35
N GLN A 53 0.51 6.20 -8.29
CA GLN A 53 1.70 5.44 -7.97
C GLN A 53 2.51 5.34 -9.26
N ARG A 54 2.84 6.50 -9.83
CA ARG A 54 4.08 6.63 -10.59
C ARG A 54 5.25 6.74 -9.60
N LEU A 55 5.28 5.88 -8.58
CA LEU A 55 6.53 5.54 -7.96
C LEU A 55 7.32 4.86 -9.06
N SER A 56 8.34 5.55 -9.56
CA SER A 56 9.26 4.94 -10.50
C SER A 56 9.70 3.61 -9.87
N LEU A 57 9.57 2.50 -10.59
CA LEU A 57 9.85 1.16 -10.05
C LEU A 57 11.24 1.09 -9.37
N LYS A 58 12.14 2.01 -9.77
CA LYS A 58 13.49 2.24 -9.23
C LYS A 58 13.54 2.84 -7.82
N THR A 59 12.60 3.68 -7.41
CA THR A 59 12.56 4.22 -6.03
C THR A 59 12.03 3.18 -5.07
N ALA A 60 10.89 2.55 -5.42
CA ALA A 60 10.29 1.52 -4.58
C ALA A 60 11.23 0.33 -4.33
N THR A 61 12.00 -0.08 -5.36
CA THR A 61 12.98 -1.16 -5.19
C THR A 61 14.12 -0.82 -4.24
N LYS A 62 14.57 0.44 -4.19
CA LYS A 62 15.62 0.87 -3.25
C LYS A 62 15.10 0.90 -1.82
N ASP A 63 13.92 1.46 -1.62
CA ASP A 63 13.31 1.57 -0.28
C ASP A 63 13.00 0.17 0.29
N ILE A 64 12.54 -0.75 -0.57
CA ILE A 64 12.33 -2.16 -0.20
C ILE A 64 13.65 -2.85 0.16
N LEU A 65 14.72 -2.62 -0.61
CA LEU A 65 16.05 -3.20 -0.31
C LEU A 65 16.62 -2.66 1.00
N GLU A 66 16.39 -1.38 1.31
CA GLU A 66 16.86 -0.75 2.54
C GLU A 66 16.16 -1.33 3.78
N ILE A 67 14.87 -1.61 3.68
CA ILE A 67 14.07 -2.12 4.80
C ILE A 67 14.30 -3.63 5.02
N PHE A 68 14.38 -4.41 3.94
CA PHE A 68 14.40 -5.88 4.02
C PHE A 68 15.79 -6.50 3.72
N GLY A 69 16.75 -5.70 3.24
CA GLY A 69 18.07 -6.17 2.80
C GLY A 69 18.02 -6.93 1.46
N ASP A 70 19.21 -7.32 0.97
CA ASP A 70 19.40 -8.24 -0.17
C ASP A 70 19.13 -9.71 0.26
N ASP A 71 18.05 -9.95 1.00
CA ASP A 71 17.71 -11.31 1.39
C ASP A 71 17.23 -12.06 0.14
N GLU A 72 17.84 -13.20 -0.20
CA GLU A 72 17.42 -14.03 -1.33
C GLU A 72 16.07 -14.67 -0.99
N VAL A 73 14.99 -13.89 -1.13
CA VAL A 73 13.63 -14.39 -1.02
C VAL A 73 13.46 -15.38 -2.17
N SER A 74 13.46 -16.68 -1.85
CA SER A 74 13.20 -17.75 -2.80
C SER A 74 11.85 -17.50 -3.46
N GLN A 75 11.86 -16.79 -4.58
CA GLN A 75 10.68 -16.56 -5.41
C GLN A 75 10.11 -17.94 -5.75
N PRO A 76 8.85 -18.24 -5.42
CA PRO A 76 8.25 -19.50 -5.80
C PRO A 76 8.37 -19.64 -7.32
N LYS A 77 9.17 -20.62 -7.77
CA LYS A 77 9.38 -20.89 -9.19
C LYS A 77 8.01 -20.95 -9.86
N LYS A 78 7.79 -20.07 -10.85
CA LYS A 78 6.50 -19.88 -11.54
C LYS A 78 5.81 -21.24 -11.76
N GLN A 79 4.51 -21.25 -11.44
CA GLN A 79 3.72 -22.46 -11.25
C GLN A 79 3.96 -23.50 -12.36
N LYS A 80 4.36 -24.71 -11.96
CA LYS A 80 4.26 -25.88 -12.83
C LYS A 80 2.83 -25.94 -13.35
N ARG A 81 2.64 -25.99 -14.68
CA ARG A 81 1.30 -26.19 -15.26
C ARG A 81 0.66 -27.42 -14.64
N TYR A 82 -0.65 -27.34 -14.38
CA TYR A 82 -1.44 -28.50 -14.01
C TYR A 82 -1.22 -29.62 -15.05
N ARG A 83 -0.97 -30.83 -14.57
CA ARG A 83 -0.83 -32.01 -15.42
C ARG A 83 -2.21 -32.54 -15.81
N SER A 84 -2.33 -33.08 -17.02
CA SER A 84 -3.55 -33.79 -17.42
C SER A 84 -3.72 -35.08 -16.60
N LEU A 85 -4.96 -35.53 -16.42
CA LEU A 85 -5.25 -36.81 -15.76
C LEU A 85 -4.53 -37.98 -16.44
N VAL A 86 -4.45 -37.98 -17.77
CA VAL A 86 -3.71 -38.98 -18.55
C VAL A 86 -2.22 -38.97 -18.22
N SER A 87 -1.61 -37.78 -18.10
CA SER A 87 -0.20 -37.63 -17.74
C SER A 87 0.09 -38.13 -16.32
N ILE A 88 -0.84 -37.95 -15.40
CA ILE A 88 -0.73 -38.46 -14.03
C ILE A 88 -0.81 -39.98 -14.04
N TYR A 89 -1.83 -40.56 -14.69
CA TYR A 89 -2.03 -42.01 -14.76
C TYR A 89 -0.83 -42.74 -15.39
N MET A 90 -0.27 -42.21 -16.49
CA MET A 90 0.92 -42.80 -17.12
C MET A 90 2.18 -42.72 -16.24
N ALA A 91 2.34 -41.65 -15.46
CA ALA A 91 3.48 -41.51 -14.56
C ALA A 91 3.37 -42.42 -13.33
N THR A 92 2.16 -42.62 -12.81
CA THR A 92 1.93 -43.42 -11.59
C THR A 92 1.79 -44.91 -11.88
N THR A 93 1.31 -45.29 -13.07
CA THR A 93 1.26 -46.71 -13.48
C THR A 93 2.65 -47.33 -13.56
N GLN A 94 3.67 -46.59 -13.99
CA GLN A 94 5.05 -47.09 -14.03
C GLN A 94 5.70 -47.24 -12.64
N SER A 95 5.27 -46.45 -11.64
CA SER A 95 5.84 -46.49 -10.29
C SER A 95 5.12 -47.45 -9.34
N LEU A 96 3.86 -47.78 -9.62
CA LEU A 96 3.06 -48.70 -8.79
C LEU A 96 3.49 -50.17 -8.90
N PHE A 97 4.20 -50.55 -9.97
CA PHE A 97 4.68 -51.93 -10.18
C PHE A 97 6.14 -52.16 -9.74
N GLN A 98 6.76 -51.22 -9.03
CA GLN A 98 8.15 -51.33 -8.54
C GLN A 98 8.26 -51.52 -7.02
N ARG A 99 7.26 -52.10 -6.36
CA ARG A 99 7.27 -52.37 -4.91
C ARG A 99 7.29 -53.87 -4.62
#